data_AF-A0A7J6IGH0-F1
#
_entry.id   AF-A0A7J6IGH0-F1
#
_cell.length_a   1.000
_cell.length_b   1.000
_cell.length_c   1.000
_cell.angle_alpha   90.00
_cell.angle_beta   90.00
_cell.angle_gamma   90.00
#
_symmetry.space_group_name_H-M   'P 1'
#
loop_
_entity.id
_entity.type
_entity.pdbx_description
1 polymer ?
#
loop_
_entity_poly.entity_id
_entity_poly.type
_entity_poly.pdbx_seq_one_letter_code
_entity_poly.pdbx_strand_id
1 'polypeptide(L)'
;MAINGWNFVVQVYYIPTFYQLVYNYGATRSGVMLLPITLVQTASSTLSGLIVHWVGRYRECILFGWLCWSVGLGLMSTLDETSGLGKQIGYSLLIGVGVGNTLQPALVAVQAGVPRKDMAVVTSFRNFVRNLGATFGLAICGTILNNIVKSSVNGLDLGVEQRDSLLSNPQQYISSLSDEDAQRIRAVLAPAYQKSFKVIFELGSGLAVAAFFVAWFLMPHIDLSRPDDHKLKEEGHQAQLKENADAAEKSP
;
A
#
# COMPACT_ATOMS: atom_id res chain seq x y z
N MET A 1 -6.78 0.07 10.25
CA MET A 1 -6.16 -0.99 9.42
C MET A 1 -6.81 -1.16 8.05
N ALA A 2 -8.12 -0.99 7.92
CA ALA A 2 -8.79 -1.06 6.61
C ALA A 2 -8.17 -0.12 5.56
N ILE A 3 -7.95 1.16 5.91
CA ILE A 3 -7.33 2.14 5.00
C ILE A 3 -5.90 1.75 4.58
N ASN A 4 -5.13 1.13 5.49
CA ASN A 4 -3.79 0.60 5.17
C ASN A 4 -3.88 -0.46 4.07
N GLY A 5 -4.80 -1.42 4.23
CA GLY A 5 -5.01 -2.48 3.24
C GLY A 5 -5.51 -1.96 1.90
N TRP A 6 -6.45 -1.02 1.93
CA TRP A 6 -6.93 -0.30 0.75
C TRP A 6 -5.77 0.30 -0.03
N ASN A 7 -5.06 1.28 0.57
CA ASN A 7 -4.02 2.03 -0.14
C ASN A 7 -2.89 1.12 -0.60
N PHE A 8 -2.48 0.15 0.22
CA PHE A 8 -1.41 -0.78 -0.12
C PHE A 8 -1.73 -1.64 -1.35
N VAL A 9 -2.92 -2.25 -1.41
CA VAL A 9 -3.26 -3.11 -2.54
C VAL A 9 -3.61 -2.30 -3.78
N VAL A 10 -4.33 -1.19 -3.62
CA VAL A 10 -4.65 -0.26 -4.72
C VAL A 10 -3.37 0.27 -5.36
N GLN A 11 -2.38 0.73 -4.60
CA GLN A 11 -1.15 1.26 -5.20
C GLN A 11 -0.35 0.15 -5.91
N VAL A 12 -0.23 -1.05 -5.33
CA VAL A 12 0.54 -2.16 -5.91
C VAL A 12 -0.08 -2.62 -7.23
N TYR A 13 -1.41 -2.54 -7.34
CA TYR A 13 -2.13 -2.90 -8.56
C TYR A 13 -2.14 -1.76 -9.61
N TYR A 14 -2.49 -0.54 -9.20
CA TYR A 14 -2.75 0.54 -10.15
C TYR A 14 -1.52 1.37 -10.54
N ILE A 15 -0.45 1.45 -9.73
CA ILE A 15 0.79 2.12 -10.17
C ILE A 15 1.43 1.45 -11.39
N PRO A 16 1.68 0.12 -11.42
CA PRO A 16 2.28 -0.50 -12.61
C PRO A 16 1.30 -0.44 -13.79
N THR A 17 0.00 -0.59 -13.53
CA THR A 17 -1.04 -0.47 -14.57
C THR A 17 -1.08 0.94 -15.16
N PHE A 18 -0.91 1.99 -14.34
CA PHE A 18 -0.80 3.38 -14.79
C PHE A 18 0.42 3.57 -15.72
N TYR A 19 1.58 3.04 -15.35
CA TYR A 19 2.76 3.11 -16.21
C TYR A 19 2.58 2.34 -17.53
N GLN A 20 1.85 1.21 -17.52
CA GLN A 20 1.56 0.46 -18.73
C GLN A 20 0.57 1.18 -19.64
N LEU A 21 -0.52 1.72 -19.09
CA LEU A 21 -1.64 2.27 -19.86
C LEU A 21 -1.45 3.74 -20.27
N VAL A 22 -0.73 4.54 -19.48
CA VAL A 22 -0.51 5.97 -19.74
C VAL A 22 0.88 6.23 -20.32
N TYR A 23 1.92 5.59 -19.80
CA TYR A 23 3.30 5.78 -20.29
C TYR A 23 3.73 4.75 -21.34
N ASN A 24 2.86 3.81 -21.71
CA ASN A 24 3.16 2.72 -22.64
C ASN A 24 4.42 1.91 -22.26
N TYR A 25 4.73 1.81 -20.96
CA TYR A 25 5.84 0.99 -20.50
C TYR A 25 5.47 -0.49 -20.64
N GLY A 26 6.44 -1.33 -21.04
CA GLY A 26 6.26 -2.78 -21.01
C GLY A 26 6.02 -3.31 -19.59
N ALA A 27 5.43 -4.51 -19.48
CA ALA A 27 5.15 -5.18 -18.21
C ALA A 27 6.39 -5.26 -17.30
N THR A 28 7.56 -5.62 -17.86
CA THR A 28 8.82 -5.68 -17.11
C THR A 28 9.23 -4.30 -16.57
N ARG A 29 9.17 -3.25 -17.39
CA ARG A 29 9.60 -1.90 -16.98
C ARG A 29 8.67 -1.30 -15.93
N SER A 30 7.36 -1.48 -16.07
CA SER A 30 6.39 -1.03 -15.06
C SER A 30 6.54 -1.78 -13.74
N GLY A 31 6.86 -3.07 -13.76
CA GLY A 31 7.21 -3.84 -12.56
C GLY A 31 8.49 -3.33 -11.89
N VAL A 32 9.52 -2.99 -12.67
CA VAL A 32 10.76 -2.39 -12.14
C VAL A 32 10.49 -1.05 -11.44
N MET A 33 9.49 -0.28 -11.87
CA MET A 33 9.10 0.98 -11.21
C MET A 33 8.48 0.77 -9.82
N LEU A 34 8.17 -0.46 -9.42
CA LEU A 34 7.79 -0.78 -8.03
C LEU A 34 9.00 -0.98 -7.11
N LEU A 35 10.20 -1.25 -7.65
CA LEU A 35 11.40 -1.47 -6.83
C LEU A 35 11.73 -0.29 -5.91
N PRO A 36 11.69 0.99 -6.37
CA PRO A 36 11.92 2.12 -5.48
C PRO A 36 10.95 2.15 -4.30
N ILE A 37 9.68 1.82 -4.53
CA ILE A 37 8.67 1.76 -3.48
C ILE A 37 9.03 0.65 -2.48
N THR A 38 9.27 -0.56 -2.96
CA THR A 38 9.54 -1.74 -2.12
C THR A 38 10.84 -1.63 -1.32
N LEU A 39 11.91 -1.10 -1.94
CA LEU A 39 13.21 -0.92 -1.27
C LEU A 39 13.10 0.12 -0.16
N VAL A 40 12.53 1.29 -0.45
CA VAL A 40 12.37 2.36 0.56
C VAL A 40 11.36 1.96 1.62
N GLN A 41 10.28 1.26 1.25
CA GLN A 41 9.33 0.72 2.21
C GLN A 41 10.01 -0.26 3.17
N THR A 42 10.83 -1.19 2.67
CA THR A 42 11.55 -2.14 3.52
C THR A 42 12.50 -1.40 4.46
N ALA A 43 13.32 -0.48 3.93
CA ALA A 43 14.25 0.30 4.74
C ALA A 43 13.53 1.13 5.82
N SER A 44 12.44 1.81 5.43
CA SER A 44 11.62 2.64 6.34
C SER A 44 10.87 1.80 7.37
N SER A 45 10.42 0.60 7.00
CA SER A 45 9.77 -0.35 7.90
C SER A 45 10.74 -0.85 8.96
N THR A 46 11.98 -1.17 8.57
CA THR A 46 13.02 -1.58 9.52
C THR A 46 13.42 -0.43 10.43
N LEU A 47 13.64 0.76 9.86
CA LEU A 47 14.02 1.94 10.64
C LEU A 47 12.92 2.35 11.62
N SER A 48 11.66 2.35 11.20
CA SER A 48 10.54 2.66 12.10
C SER A 48 10.40 1.62 13.22
N GLY A 49 10.60 0.33 12.94
CA GLY A 49 10.64 -0.70 13.99
C GLY A 49 11.73 -0.45 15.02
N LEU A 50 12.94 -0.10 14.58
CA LEU A 50 14.07 0.25 15.46
C LEU A 50 13.80 1.51 16.29
N ILE A 51 13.27 2.56 15.65
CA ILE A 51 12.90 3.81 16.34
C ILE A 51 11.85 3.53 17.41
N VAL A 52 10.82 2.75 17.09
CA VAL A 52 9.77 2.37 18.05
C VAL A 52 10.36 1.56 19.21
N HIS A 53 11.32 0.68 18.93
CA HIS A 53 12.00 -0.10 19.96
C HIS A 53 12.84 0.79 20.91
N TRP A 54 13.55 1.79 20.38
CA TRP A 54 14.43 2.66 21.17
C TRP A 54 13.67 3.77 21.91
N VAL A 55 12.73 4.42 21.23
CA VAL A 55 11.98 5.57 21.76
C VAL A 55 10.77 5.11 22.57
N GLY A 56 10.28 3.89 22.36
CA GLY A 56 9.09 3.36 23.04
C GLY A 56 7.77 3.97 22.56
N ARG A 57 7.80 4.82 21.52
CA ARG A 57 6.63 5.55 21.01
C ARG A 57 6.40 5.25 19.53
N TYR A 58 5.20 4.74 19.21
CA TYR A 58 4.81 4.36 17.84
C TYR A 58 3.98 5.42 17.10
N ARG A 59 3.39 6.38 17.83
CA ARG A 59 2.40 7.31 17.27
C ARG A 59 3.01 8.25 16.23
N GLU A 60 4.19 8.78 16.52
CA GLU A 60 4.91 9.75 15.69
C GLU A 60 5.29 9.13 14.34
N CYS A 61 5.80 7.89 14.34
CA CYS A 61 6.09 7.14 13.12
C CYS A 61 4.83 6.94 12.28
N ILE A 62 3.70 6.54 12.89
CA ILE A 62 2.45 6.32 12.16
C ILE A 62 1.93 7.61 11.52
N LEU A 63 1.93 8.71 12.27
CA LEU A 63 1.47 10.02 11.79
C LEU A 63 2.35 10.54 10.65
N PHE A 64 3.67 10.45 10.80
CA PHE A 64 4.61 10.78 9.75
C PHE A 64 4.39 9.91 8.51
N GLY A 65 4.19 8.61 8.70
CA GLY A 65 3.90 7.68 7.61
C GLY A 65 2.64 8.06 6.83
N TRP A 66 1.54 8.38 7.52
CA TRP A 66 0.31 8.81 6.85
C TRP A 66 0.45 10.13 6.09
N LEU A 67 1.19 11.08 6.65
CA LEU A 67 1.48 12.35 5.98
C LEU A 67 2.27 12.11 4.68
N CYS A 68 3.38 11.37 4.74
CA CYS A 68 4.18 11.03 3.57
C CYS A 68 3.36 10.24 2.53
N TRP A 69 2.55 9.28 2.97
CA TRP A 69 1.76 8.46 2.06
C TRP A 69 0.68 9.30 1.35
N SER A 70 0.00 10.18 2.08
CA SER A 70 -1.00 11.10 1.52
C SER A 70 -0.37 12.02 0.48
N VAL A 71 0.75 12.65 0.81
CA VAL A 71 1.47 13.54 -0.12
C VAL A 71 1.99 12.76 -1.32
N GLY A 72 2.55 11.57 -1.12
CA GLY A 72 3.04 10.71 -2.20
C GLY A 72 1.94 10.32 -3.20
N LEU A 73 0.78 9.91 -2.72
CA LEU A 73 -0.38 9.60 -3.57
C LEU A 73 -0.96 10.86 -4.24
N GLY A 74 -1.01 11.99 -3.52
CA GLY A 74 -1.45 13.26 -4.10
C GLY A 74 -0.51 13.76 -5.19
N LEU A 75 0.80 13.61 -5.02
CA LEU A 75 1.77 13.91 -6.06
C LEU A 75 1.66 12.94 -7.24
N MET A 76 1.40 11.65 -6.98
CA MET A 76 1.17 10.66 -8.03
C MET A 76 -0.03 11.04 -8.92
N SER A 77 -1.07 11.67 -8.37
CA SER A 77 -2.21 12.15 -9.16
C SER A 77 -1.89 13.32 -10.10
N THR A 78 -0.75 14.00 -9.88
CA THR A 78 -0.25 15.09 -10.75
C THR A 78 0.60 14.60 -11.91
N LEU A 79 0.91 13.31 -11.98
CA LEU A 79 1.70 12.76 -13.08
C LEU A 79 0.92 12.82 -14.39
N ASP A 80 1.54 13.47 -15.36
CA ASP A 80 1.08 13.60 -16.74
C ASP A 80 2.08 12.94 -17.71
N GLU A 81 1.68 12.68 -18.95
CA GLU A 81 2.47 11.98 -19.99
C GLU A 81 3.87 12.61 -20.21
N THR A 82 4.01 13.90 -19.93
CA THR A 82 5.27 14.66 -20.05
C THR A 82 6.19 14.56 -18.82
N SER A 83 5.75 13.86 -17.76
CA SER A 83 6.49 13.81 -16.50
C SER A 83 7.71 12.90 -16.60
N GLY A 84 8.88 13.49 -16.41
CA GLY A 84 10.15 12.74 -16.44
C GLY A 84 10.26 11.69 -15.33
N LEU A 85 11.16 10.72 -15.55
CA LEU A 85 11.47 9.62 -14.63
C LEU A 85 11.81 10.08 -13.20
N GLY A 86 12.45 11.24 -13.05
CA GLY A 86 12.78 11.79 -11.73
C GLY A 86 11.56 12.03 -10.84
N LYS A 87 10.45 12.53 -11.42
CA LYS A 87 9.19 12.72 -10.67
C LYS A 87 8.57 11.38 -10.28
N GLN A 88 8.54 10.43 -11.23
CA GLN A 88 8.00 9.09 -11.02
C GLN A 88 8.71 8.37 -9.86
N ILE A 89 10.05 8.39 -9.87
CA ILE A 89 10.86 7.79 -8.81
C ILE A 89 10.70 8.58 -7.51
N GLY A 90 10.83 9.91 -7.53
CA GLY A 90 10.72 10.75 -6.33
C GLY A 90 9.40 10.55 -5.57
N TYR A 91 8.28 10.49 -6.28
CA TYR A 91 6.97 10.25 -5.67
C TYR A 91 6.86 8.81 -5.13
N SER A 92 7.43 7.85 -5.85
CA SER A 92 7.51 6.45 -5.42
C SER A 92 8.31 6.26 -4.12
N LEU A 93 9.43 6.99 -3.96
CA LEU A 93 10.21 6.98 -2.72
C LEU A 93 9.36 7.49 -1.54
N LEU A 94 8.62 8.59 -1.74
CA LEU A 94 7.78 9.17 -0.69
C LEU A 94 6.64 8.22 -0.26
N ILE A 95 6.01 7.53 -1.23
CA ILE A 95 5.04 6.47 -0.96
C ILE A 95 5.70 5.34 -0.16
N GLY A 96 6.90 4.89 -0.56
CA GLY A 96 7.64 3.87 0.16
C GLY A 96 7.89 4.23 1.63
N VAL A 97 8.33 5.47 1.90
CA VAL A 97 8.50 5.99 3.28
C VAL A 97 7.19 5.93 4.05
N GLY A 98 6.10 6.38 3.44
CA GLY A 98 4.78 6.39 4.06
C GLY A 98 4.29 4.99 4.45
N VAL A 99 4.39 4.03 3.52
CA VAL A 99 3.97 2.64 3.74
C VAL A 99 4.81 1.98 4.84
N GLY A 100 6.13 2.16 4.80
CA GLY A 100 7.04 1.56 5.79
C GLY A 100 6.77 2.05 7.22
N ASN A 101 6.52 3.34 7.38
CA ASN A 101 6.25 3.97 8.69
C ASN A 101 4.82 3.75 9.21
N THR A 102 3.92 3.18 8.41
CA THR A 102 2.54 2.90 8.82
C THR A 102 2.32 1.43 9.12
N LEU A 103 2.75 0.50 8.24
CA LEU A 103 2.41 -0.91 8.39
C LEU A 103 3.00 -1.54 9.64
N GLN A 104 4.31 -1.36 9.88
CA GLN A 104 4.99 -2.00 11.01
C GLN A 104 4.65 -1.37 12.36
N PRO A 105 4.81 -0.04 12.54
CA PRO A 105 4.47 0.62 13.79
C PRO A 105 3.01 0.39 14.20
N ALA A 106 2.09 0.32 13.24
CA ALA A 106 0.70 0.05 13.55
C ALA A 106 0.43 -1.42 13.91
N LEU A 107 1.26 -2.40 13.51
CA LEU A 107 1.20 -3.75 14.09
C LEU A 107 1.62 -3.71 15.56
N VAL A 108 2.75 -3.06 15.84
CA VAL A 108 3.29 -2.91 17.20
C VAL A 108 2.28 -2.22 18.11
N ALA A 109 1.61 -1.15 17.64
CA ALA A 109 0.60 -0.42 18.42
C ALA A 109 -0.57 -1.31 18.88
N VAL A 110 -1.11 -2.13 17.96
CA VAL A 110 -2.26 -2.99 18.27
C VAL A 110 -1.84 -4.13 19.19
N GLN A 111 -0.62 -4.65 19.01
CA GLN A 111 -0.04 -5.63 19.92
C GLN A 111 0.19 -5.03 21.32
N ALA A 112 0.75 -3.82 21.41
CA ALA A 112 1.04 -3.15 22.66
C ALA A 112 -0.19 -3.00 23.58
N GLY A 113 -1.39 -2.82 23.02
CA GLY A 113 -2.64 -2.66 23.77
C GLY A 113 -3.25 -3.95 24.34
N VAL A 114 -2.68 -5.15 24.11
CA VAL A 114 -3.27 -6.41 24.57
C VAL A 114 -2.29 -7.33 25.33
N PRO A 115 -2.79 -8.23 26.20
CA PRO A 115 -1.95 -9.24 26.85
C PRO A 115 -1.21 -10.12 25.82
N ARG A 116 -0.03 -10.64 26.19
CA ARG A 116 0.79 -11.49 25.30
C ARG A 116 0.04 -12.70 24.74
N LYS A 117 -0.83 -13.31 25.55
CA LYS A 117 -1.69 -14.45 25.15
C LYS A 117 -2.66 -14.12 24.00
N ASP A 118 -3.06 -12.86 23.85
CA ASP A 118 -4.07 -12.43 22.87
C ASP A 118 -3.43 -11.84 21.59
N MET A 119 -2.09 -11.76 21.53
CA MET A 119 -1.34 -11.18 20.42
C MET A 119 -1.64 -11.83 19.08
N ALA A 120 -1.73 -13.17 19.06
CA ALA A 120 -2.01 -13.92 17.85
C ALA A 120 -3.43 -13.61 17.32
N VAL A 121 -4.41 -13.54 18.22
CA VAL A 121 -5.81 -13.22 17.89
C VAL A 121 -5.91 -11.82 17.30
N VAL A 122 -5.31 -10.84 17.97
CA VAL A 122 -5.34 -9.43 17.55
C VAL A 122 -4.59 -9.19 16.24
N THR A 123 -3.46 -9.87 16.04
CA THR A 123 -2.72 -9.82 14.78
C THR A 123 -3.55 -10.40 13.63
N SER A 124 -4.24 -11.51 13.88
CA SER A 124 -5.12 -12.15 12.89
C SER A 124 -6.31 -11.27 12.54
N PHE A 125 -6.97 -10.69 13.56
CA PHE A 125 -8.08 -9.75 13.36
C PHE A 125 -7.64 -8.49 12.60
N ARG A 126 -6.48 -7.93 12.93
CA ARG A 126 -5.85 -6.82 12.17
C ARG A 126 -5.69 -7.19 10.70
N ASN A 127 -5.16 -8.38 10.41
CA ASN A 127 -4.93 -8.83 9.04
C ASN A 127 -6.25 -9.06 8.30
N PHE A 128 -7.27 -9.60 8.97
CA PHE A 128 -8.62 -9.71 8.42
C PHE A 128 -9.19 -8.35 8.01
N VAL A 129 -9.16 -7.36 8.91
CA VAL A 129 -9.65 -5.99 8.62
C VAL A 129 -8.85 -5.33 7.49
N ARG A 130 -7.52 -5.57 7.45
CA ARG A 130 -6.66 -5.08 6.37
C ARG A 130 -7.06 -5.69 5.02
N ASN A 131 -7.23 -7.00 4.96
CA ASN A 131 -7.61 -7.70 3.72
C ASN A 131 -9.01 -7.26 3.26
N LEU A 132 -9.95 -7.04 4.18
CA LEU A 132 -11.26 -6.50 3.85
C LEU A 132 -11.15 -5.11 3.19
N GLY A 133 -10.33 -4.23 3.74
CA GLY A 133 -10.05 -2.92 3.15
C GLY A 133 -9.39 -3.01 1.77
N ALA A 134 -8.49 -3.97 1.57
CA ALA A 134 -7.88 -4.23 0.27
C ALA A 134 -8.90 -4.68 -0.79
N THR A 135 -9.80 -5.60 -0.42
CA THR A 135 -10.86 -6.10 -1.31
C THR A 135 -11.80 -4.98 -1.73
N PHE A 136 -12.31 -4.20 -0.78
CA PHE A 136 -13.17 -3.05 -1.10
C PHE A 136 -12.43 -2.01 -1.94
N GLY A 137 -11.14 -1.77 -1.64
CA GLY A 137 -10.34 -0.81 -2.38
C GLY A 137 -10.16 -1.16 -3.83
N LEU A 138 -9.77 -2.40 -4.09
CA LEU A 138 -9.59 -2.86 -5.45
C LEU A 138 -10.92 -2.88 -6.22
N ALA A 139 -12.01 -3.33 -5.59
CA ALA A 139 -13.33 -3.36 -6.22
C ALA A 139 -13.82 -1.94 -6.60
N ILE A 140 -13.77 -0.99 -5.66
CA ILE A 140 -14.28 0.37 -5.88
C ILE A 140 -13.40 1.12 -6.88
N CYS A 141 -12.08 1.06 -6.76
CA CYS A 141 -11.18 1.66 -7.75
C CYS A 141 -11.33 1.03 -9.13
N GLY A 142 -11.59 -0.28 -9.19
CA GLY A 142 -11.90 -1.00 -10.43
C GLY A 142 -13.20 -0.51 -11.06
N THR A 143 -14.25 -0.33 -10.28
CA THR A 143 -15.53 0.24 -10.74
C THR A 143 -15.34 1.67 -11.23
N ILE A 144 -14.57 2.50 -10.54
CA ILE A 144 -14.26 3.88 -10.96
C ILE A 144 -13.60 3.87 -12.35
N LEU A 145 -12.55 3.08 -12.52
CA LEU A 145 -11.83 2.97 -13.80
C LEU A 145 -12.76 2.48 -14.91
N ASN A 146 -13.50 1.40 -14.69
CA ASN A 146 -14.41 0.84 -15.67
C ASN A 146 -15.49 1.85 -16.10
N ASN A 147 -16.09 2.57 -15.14
CA ASN A 147 -17.13 3.55 -15.43
C ASN A 147 -16.59 4.74 -16.26
N ILE A 148 -15.40 5.25 -15.93
CA ILE A 148 -14.79 6.37 -16.66
C ILE A 148 -14.40 5.94 -18.08
N VAL A 149 -13.79 4.77 -18.23
CA VAL A 149 -13.41 4.21 -19.54
C VAL A 149 -14.65 3.95 -20.39
N LYS A 150 -15.68 3.29 -19.84
CA LYS A 150 -16.95 3.04 -20.53
C LYS A 150 -17.62 4.33 -20.98
N SER A 151 -17.64 5.36 -20.14
CA SER A 151 -18.19 6.66 -20.51
C SER A 151 -17.41 7.34 -21.64
N SER A 152 -16.09 7.13 -21.71
CA SER A 152 -15.24 7.74 -22.74
C SER A 152 -15.37 7.02 -24.08
N VAL A 153 -15.53 5.69 -24.05
CA VAL A 153 -15.75 4.85 -25.23
C VAL A 153 -17.15 5.05 -25.83
N ASN A 154 -18.16 5.43 -25.06
CA ASN A 154 -19.50 5.74 -25.59
C ASN A 154 -19.51 6.91 -26.61
N GLY A 155 -18.48 7.76 -26.60
CA GLY A 155 -18.32 8.80 -27.62
C GLY A 155 -17.74 8.30 -28.95
N LEU A 156 -17.30 7.04 -29.01
CA LEU A 156 -16.86 6.39 -30.24
C LEU A 156 -18.07 5.76 -30.95
N ASP A 157 -18.13 5.90 -32.27
CA ASP A 157 -19.14 5.26 -33.12
C ASP A 157 -18.83 3.77 -33.31
N LEU A 158 -18.88 3.02 -32.20
CA LEU A 158 -18.62 1.58 -32.15
C LEU A 158 -19.92 0.81 -31.92
N GLY A 159 -20.06 -0.31 -32.63
CA GLY A 159 -21.13 -1.29 -32.38
C GLY A 159 -21.08 -1.84 -30.95
N VAL A 160 -22.19 -2.41 -30.46
CA VAL A 160 -22.28 -2.93 -29.08
C VAL A 160 -21.24 -4.04 -28.83
N GLU A 161 -21.09 -4.99 -29.76
CA GLU A 161 -20.10 -6.08 -29.64
C GLU A 161 -18.65 -5.59 -29.65
N GLN A 162 -18.36 -4.55 -30.44
CA GLN A 162 -17.04 -3.93 -30.51
C GLN A 162 -16.69 -3.23 -29.19
N ARG A 163 -17.67 -2.54 -28.58
CA ARG A 163 -17.52 -1.92 -27.25
C ARG A 163 -17.30 -2.96 -26.16
N ASP A 164 -18.07 -4.04 -26.16
CA ASP A 164 -17.92 -5.10 -25.16
C ASP A 164 -16.57 -5.82 -25.30
N SER A 165 -16.11 -6.04 -26.53
CA SER A 165 -14.78 -6.60 -26.82
C SER A 165 -13.65 -5.66 -26.38
N LEU A 166 -13.80 -4.35 -26.61
CA LEU A 166 -12.83 -3.34 -26.18
C LEU A 166 -12.77 -3.23 -24.66
N LEU A 167 -13.90 -3.25 -23.96
CA LEU A 167 -13.95 -3.11 -22.50
C LEU A 167 -13.48 -4.37 -21.77
N SER A 168 -13.69 -5.56 -22.36
CA SER A 168 -13.26 -6.83 -21.78
C SER A 168 -11.76 -7.07 -21.94
N ASN A 169 -11.19 -6.76 -23.11
CA ASN A 169 -9.74 -6.87 -23.33
C ASN A 169 -9.20 -5.76 -24.24
N PRO A 170 -8.92 -4.56 -23.69
CA PRO A 170 -8.51 -3.40 -24.47
C PRO A 170 -7.24 -3.64 -25.29
N GLN A 171 -6.20 -4.27 -24.70
CA GLN A 171 -4.95 -4.54 -25.41
C GLN A 171 -5.15 -5.47 -26.61
N GLN A 172 -5.86 -6.59 -26.40
CA GLN A 172 -6.07 -7.57 -27.46
C GLN A 172 -6.92 -6.98 -28.59
N TYR A 173 -7.98 -6.26 -28.25
CA TYR A 173 -8.83 -5.60 -29.23
C TYR A 173 -8.04 -4.58 -30.05
N ILE A 174 -7.28 -3.69 -29.41
CA ILE A 174 -6.46 -2.69 -30.09
C ILE A 174 -5.40 -3.34 -31.00
N SER A 175 -4.81 -4.47 -30.59
CA SER A 175 -3.81 -5.18 -31.41
C SER A 175 -4.38 -5.86 -32.65
N SER A 176 -5.70 -6.05 -32.71
CA SER A 176 -6.39 -6.68 -33.85
C SER A 176 -6.86 -5.69 -34.91
N LEU A 177 -6.71 -4.38 -34.65
CA LEU A 177 -7.16 -3.31 -35.52
C LEU A 177 -6.04 -2.84 -36.47
N SER A 178 -6.43 -2.08 -37.49
CA SER A 178 -5.49 -1.31 -38.31
C SER A 178 -4.74 -0.30 -37.42
N ASP A 179 -3.52 0.09 -37.82
CA ASP A 179 -2.72 1.07 -37.06
C ASP A 179 -3.48 2.41 -36.85
N GLU A 180 -4.27 2.81 -37.84
CA GLU A 180 -5.06 4.06 -37.83
C GLU A 180 -6.22 3.99 -36.82
N ASP A 181 -6.97 2.90 -36.81
CA ASP A 181 -8.06 2.67 -35.84
C ASP A 181 -7.52 2.44 -34.42
N ALA A 182 -6.42 1.71 -34.30
CA ALA A 182 -5.72 1.51 -33.03
C ALA A 182 -5.27 2.84 -32.42
N GLN A 183 -4.73 3.75 -33.24
CA GLN A 183 -4.31 5.07 -32.80
C GLN A 183 -5.50 5.95 -32.39
N ARG A 184 -6.62 5.90 -33.13
CA ARG A 184 -7.85 6.61 -32.80
C ARG A 184 -8.43 6.17 -31.45
N ILE A 185 -8.47 4.87 -31.19
CA ILE A 185 -8.97 4.33 -29.92
C ILE A 185 -8.02 4.66 -28.76
N ARG A 186 -6.70 4.54 -28.97
CA ARG A 186 -5.70 4.94 -27.97
C ARG A 186 -5.81 6.41 -27.59
N ALA A 187 -6.07 7.29 -28.56
CA ALA A 187 -6.24 8.73 -28.32
C ALA A 187 -7.46 9.04 -27.43
N VAL A 188 -8.49 8.20 -27.42
CA VAL A 188 -9.65 8.34 -26.52
C VAL A 188 -9.41 7.66 -25.17
N LEU A 189 -8.71 6.52 -25.16
CA LEU A 189 -8.46 5.74 -23.93
C LEU A 189 -7.39 6.35 -23.03
N ALA A 190 -6.31 6.91 -23.59
CA ALA A 190 -5.22 7.51 -22.81
C ALA A 190 -5.72 8.57 -21.81
N PRO A 191 -6.49 9.61 -22.22
CA PRO A 191 -7.01 10.60 -21.28
C PRO A 191 -8.04 10.01 -20.30
N ALA A 192 -8.81 8.98 -20.72
CA ALA A 192 -9.75 8.29 -19.86
C ALA A 192 -9.04 7.52 -18.73
N TYR A 193 -7.96 6.80 -19.07
CA TYR A 193 -7.11 6.13 -18.09
C TYR A 193 -6.45 7.14 -17.17
N GLN A 194 -5.83 8.19 -17.71
CA GLN A 194 -5.20 9.24 -16.91
C GLN A 194 -6.18 9.84 -15.89
N LYS A 195 -7.39 10.19 -16.34
CA LYS A 195 -8.46 10.68 -15.45
C LYS A 195 -8.85 9.66 -14.38
N SER A 196 -8.96 8.38 -14.76
CA SER A 196 -9.28 7.30 -13.82
C SER A 196 -8.22 7.15 -12.73
N PHE A 197 -6.95 7.10 -13.12
CA PHE A 197 -5.83 6.98 -12.19
C PHE A 197 -5.70 8.20 -11.29
N LYS A 198 -5.92 9.41 -11.83
CA LYS A 198 -5.97 10.64 -11.03
C LYS A 198 -6.99 10.53 -9.90
N VAL A 199 -8.23 10.13 -10.21
CA VAL A 199 -9.29 9.94 -9.21
C VAL A 199 -8.92 8.86 -8.20
N ILE A 200 -8.34 7.74 -8.63
CA ILE A 200 -7.91 6.65 -7.74
C ILE A 200 -6.83 7.13 -6.75
N PHE A 201 -5.83 7.87 -7.24
CA PHE A 201 -4.75 8.39 -6.40
C PHE A 201 -5.21 9.51 -5.46
N GLU A 202 -6.11 10.39 -5.92
CA GLU A 202 -6.73 11.42 -5.08
C GLU A 202 -7.59 10.80 -3.97
N LEU A 203 -8.38 9.77 -4.28
CA LEU A 203 -9.16 9.03 -3.29
C LEU A 203 -8.24 8.37 -2.25
N GLY A 204 -7.17 7.72 -2.69
CA GLY A 204 -6.17 7.11 -1.80
C GLY A 204 -5.48 8.14 -0.91
N SER A 205 -5.15 9.32 -1.46
CA SER A 205 -4.59 10.45 -0.72
C SER A 205 -5.58 10.98 0.33
N GLY A 206 -6.84 11.19 -0.04
CA GLY A 206 -7.89 11.64 0.89
C GLY A 206 -8.15 10.65 2.02
N LEU A 207 -8.16 9.35 1.71
CA LEU A 207 -8.25 8.29 2.73
C LEU A 207 -7.03 8.29 3.66
N ALA A 208 -5.82 8.54 3.15
CA ALA A 208 -4.63 8.67 3.98
C ALA A 208 -4.69 9.90 4.90
N VAL A 209 -5.21 11.04 4.43
CA VAL A 209 -5.48 12.22 5.26
C VAL A 209 -6.50 11.88 6.35
N ALA A 210 -7.61 11.23 6.00
CA ALA A 210 -8.60 10.80 6.98
C ALA A 210 -7.98 9.86 8.03
N ALA A 211 -7.14 8.91 7.60
CA ALA A 211 -6.42 8.02 8.50
C ALA A 211 -5.44 8.76 9.42
N PHE A 212 -4.78 9.81 8.93
CA PHE A 212 -3.94 10.69 9.76
C PHE A 212 -4.76 11.31 10.89
N PHE A 213 -5.90 11.94 10.58
CA PHE A 213 -6.74 12.57 11.61
C PHE A 213 -7.33 11.54 12.58
N VAL A 214 -7.81 10.40 12.08
CA VAL A 214 -8.28 9.29 12.93
C VAL A 214 -7.16 8.81 13.86
N ALA A 215 -5.95 8.61 13.36
CA ALA A 215 -4.80 8.24 14.18
C ALA A 215 -4.44 9.33 15.21
N TRP A 216 -4.50 10.60 14.80
CA TRP A 216 -4.18 11.74 15.66
C TRP A 216 -5.14 11.87 16.85
N PHE A 217 -6.44 11.70 16.61
CA PHE A 217 -7.46 11.83 17.65
C PHE A 217 -7.63 10.57 18.50
N LEU A 218 -7.56 9.39 17.90
CA LEU A 218 -7.90 8.14 18.59
C LEU A 218 -6.70 7.35 19.14
N MET A 219 -5.44 7.62 18.74
CA MET A 219 -4.31 6.87 19.29
C MET A 219 -3.84 7.43 20.63
N PRO A 220 -4.04 6.71 21.75
CA PRO A 220 -3.41 7.05 23.01
C PRO A 220 -1.89 6.88 22.92
N HIS A 221 -1.16 7.69 23.68
CA HIS A 221 0.27 7.52 23.91
C HIS A 221 0.44 6.40 24.94
N ILE A 222 0.63 5.17 24.48
CA ILE A 222 0.96 4.04 25.35
C ILE A 222 2.45 3.79 25.19
N ASP A 223 3.19 3.90 26.29
CA ASP A 223 4.58 3.48 26.33
C ASP A 223 4.67 1.95 26.19
N LEU A 224 5.64 1.49 25.40
CA LEU A 224 5.86 0.07 25.14
C LEU A 224 6.34 -0.75 26.37
N SER A 225 6.68 -0.10 27.48
CA SER A 225 7.18 -0.77 28.68
C SER A 225 6.06 -1.53 29.38
N ARG A 226 6.18 -2.86 29.44
CA ARG A 226 5.17 -3.69 30.10
C ARG A 226 5.60 -4.11 31.51
N PRO A 227 4.68 -4.14 32.49
CA PRO A 227 4.98 -4.56 33.85
C PRO A 227 5.50 -6.01 33.95
N ASP A 228 5.11 -6.88 33.01
CA ASP A 228 5.49 -8.30 32.96
C ASP A 228 6.84 -8.57 32.29
N ASP A 229 7.49 -7.56 31.69
CA ASP A 229 8.78 -7.74 31.00
C ASP A 229 9.91 -8.15 31.94
N HIS A 230 9.90 -7.65 33.19
CA HIS A 230 10.88 -8.03 34.21
C HIS A 230 10.67 -9.47 34.68
N LYS A 231 9.43 -9.87 34.96
CA LYS A 231 9.09 -11.23 35.41
C LYS A 231 9.48 -12.29 34.39
N LEU A 232 9.22 -12.05 33.11
CA LEU A 232 9.54 -13.00 32.04
C LEU A 232 11.04 -13.09 31.74
N LYS A 233 11.80 -11.98 31.91
CA LYS A 233 13.27 -12.03 31.84
C LYS A 233 13.86 -12.87 32.97
N GLU A 234 13.30 -12.76 34.17
CA GLU A 234 13.70 -13.56 35.32
C GLU A 234 13.33 -15.04 35.13
N GLU A 235 12.09 -15.34 34.70
CA GLU A 235 11.64 -16.71 34.41
C GLU A 235 12.45 -17.37 33.29
N GLY A 236 12.77 -16.62 32.22
CA GLY A 236 13.62 -17.09 31.12
C GLY A 236 15.05 -17.38 31.59
N HIS A 237 15.64 -16.48 32.39
CA HIS A 237 16.97 -16.70 32.96
C HIS A 237 16.98 -17.93 33.89
N GLN A 238 15.95 -18.12 34.72
CA GLN A 238 15.82 -19.28 35.59
C GLN A 238 15.63 -20.59 34.80
N ALA A 239 14.86 -20.58 33.72
CA ALA A 239 14.70 -21.75 32.84
C ALA A 239 16.02 -22.13 32.17
N GLN A 240 16.79 -21.13 31.72
CA GLN A 240 18.10 -21.33 31.09
C GLN A 240 19.15 -21.84 32.09
N LEU A 241 19.12 -21.36 33.34
CA LEU A 241 19.96 -21.87 34.42
C LEU A 241 19.63 -23.32 34.77
N LYS A 242 18.33 -23.69 34.80
CA LYS A 242 17.89 -25.08 34.99
C LYS A 242 18.36 -25.98 33.84
N GLU A 243 18.20 -25.55 32.59
CA GLU A 243 18.65 -26.31 31.42
C GLU A 243 20.17 -26.54 31.44
N ASN A 244 20.95 -25.53 31.81
CA ASN A 244 22.39 -25.64 31.95
C ASN A 244 22.81 -26.57 33.12
N ALA A 245 22.08 -26.55 34.23
CA ALA A 245 22.32 -27.44 35.36
C ALA A 245 22.01 -28.90 35.00
N ASP A 246 20.88 -29.15 34.35
CA ASP A 246 20.48 -30.49 33.88
C ASP A 246 21.45 -31.04 32.82
N ALA A 247 22.03 -30.16 31.99
CA ALA A 247 23.04 -30.53 31.01
C ALA A 247 24.41 -30.84 31.63
N ALA A 248 24.77 -30.14 32.71
CA ALA A 248 26.00 -30.40 33.48
C ALA A 248 25.90 -31.72 34.27
N GLU A 249 24.72 -32.04 34.80
CA GLU A 249 24.47 -33.30 35.53
C GLU A 249 24.44 -34.54 34.61
N LYS A 250 24.27 -34.34 33.30
CA LYS A 250 24.30 -35.38 32.26
C LYS A 250 25.63 -35.50 31.52
N SER A 251 26.62 -34.66 31.82
CA SER A 251 27.99 -34.83 31.30
C SER A 251 28.75 -35.85 32.17
N PRO A 252 29.28 -36.94 31.57
CA PRO A 252 29.97 -38.02 32.30
C PRO A 252 31.32 -37.60 32.89
#